data_AF-A0A2Z6MH15-F1
#
_entry.id   AF-A0A2Z6MH15-F1
#
_cell.length_a   1.000
_cell.length_b   1.000
_cell.length_c   1.000
_cell.angle_alpha   90.00
_cell.angle_beta   90.00
_cell.angle_gamma   90.00
#
_symmetry.space_group_name_H-M   'P 1'
#
loop_
_entity.id
_entity.type
_entity.pdbx_description
1 polymer ?
#
loop_
_entity_poly.entity_id
_entity_poly.type
_entity_poly.pdbx_seq_one_letter_code
_entity_poly.pdbx_strand_id
1 'polypeptide(L)'
;MEYLEEKLRLSCVVMEPNRKRAGSLFRTSCKPVVSFTTNKRYLKAVYETVMPGRCNYYYTEMVKFKVKVKCDWEDGEEDRFYVRCIEFRMEDMKGKRPMKDEAAIVLLDAIEYGERKNK
;
A
#
# COMPACT_ATOMS: atom_id res chain seq x y z
N MET A 1 -8.15 -17.01 -10.55
CA MET A 1 -7.40 -16.40 -9.43
C MET A 1 -6.00 -16.08 -9.85
N GLU A 2 -5.21 -17.05 -10.32
CA GLU A 2 -3.86 -16.84 -10.87
C GLU A 2 -3.81 -15.73 -11.94
N TYR A 3 -4.78 -15.69 -12.85
CA TYR A 3 -4.93 -14.61 -13.84
C TYR A 3 -4.96 -13.19 -13.22
N LEU A 4 -5.69 -13.01 -12.12
CA LEU A 4 -5.80 -11.71 -11.46
C LEU A 4 -4.50 -11.36 -10.73
N GLU A 5 -3.82 -12.33 -10.13
CA GLU A 5 -2.52 -12.13 -9.46
C GLU A 5 -1.41 -11.72 -10.42
N GLU A 6 -1.47 -12.19 -11.67
CA GLU A 6 -0.52 -11.80 -12.72
C GLU A 6 -0.81 -10.41 -13.30
N LYS A 7 -2.09 -10.02 -13.38
CA LYS A 7 -2.52 -8.78 -14.03
C LYS A 7 -2.60 -7.59 -13.09
N LEU A 8 -2.91 -7.81 -11.81
CA LEU A 8 -3.08 -6.75 -10.83
C LEU A 8 -1.73 -6.18 -10.38
N ARG A 9 -1.42 -4.97 -10.84
CA ARG A 9 -0.23 -4.22 -10.43
C ARG A 9 -0.64 -2.97 -9.66
N LEU A 10 0.08 -2.68 -8.59
CA LEU A 10 -0.09 -1.44 -7.84
C LEU A 10 1.15 -0.55 -8.03
N SER A 11 0.91 0.69 -8.41
CA SER A 11 1.86 1.78 -8.24
C SER A 11 1.23 2.80 -7.29
N CYS A 12 1.94 3.17 -6.23
CA CYS A 12 1.47 4.14 -5.25
C CYS A 12 2.58 5.14 -5.00
N VAL A 13 2.25 6.41 -5.26
CA VAL A 13 3.16 7.55 -5.13
C VAL A 13 2.60 8.47 -4.05
N VAL A 14 3.43 8.80 -3.07
CA VAL A 14 3.13 9.84 -2.09
C VAL A 14 3.71 11.14 -2.60
N MET A 15 2.94 12.22 -2.47
CA MET A 15 3.34 13.56 -2.84
C MET A 15 3.30 14.45 -1.60
N GLU A 16 4.37 15.20 -1.35
CA GLU A 16 4.36 16.31 -0.41
C GLU A 16 4.33 17.62 -1.23
N PRO A 17 3.17 18.28 -1.33
CA PRO A 17 2.99 19.44 -2.20
C PRO A 17 3.81 20.64 -1.73
N ASN A 18 3.97 20.81 -0.41
CA ASN A 18 4.62 21.99 0.17
C ASN A 18 6.11 22.09 -0.20
N ARG A 19 6.80 20.96 -0.35
CA ARG A 19 8.21 20.93 -0.80
C ARG A 19 8.37 20.36 -2.22
N LYS A 20 7.26 20.20 -2.96
CA LYS A 20 7.24 19.71 -4.34
C LYS A 20 8.00 18.41 -4.55
N ARG A 21 7.89 17.46 -3.61
CA ARG A 21 8.56 16.15 -3.69
C ARG A 21 7.54 15.02 -3.78
N ALA A 22 7.96 13.93 -4.42
CA ALA A 22 7.15 12.73 -4.56
C ALA A 22 8.03 11.48 -4.49
N GLY A 23 7.48 10.38 -3.94
CA GLY A 23 8.19 9.14 -3.76
C GLY A 23 7.27 7.93 -3.95
N SER A 24 7.77 6.90 -4.61
CA SER A 24 7.04 5.65 -4.78
C SER A 24 7.12 4.81 -3.50
N LEU A 25 5.98 4.44 -2.93
CA LEU A 25 5.91 3.54 -1.76
C LEU A 25 6.04 2.08 -2.13
N PHE A 26 5.62 1.73 -3.34
CA PHE A 26 5.70 0.39 -3.88
C PHE A 26 6.47 0.42 -5.18
N ARG A 27 7.20 -0.66 -5.47
CA ARG A 27 7.71 -0.89 -6.81
C ARG A 27 6.54 -1.10 -7.77
N THR A 28 6.69 -0.64 -9.01
CA THR A 28 5.73 -0.86 -10.10
C THR A 28 5.49 -2.35 -10.41
N SER A 29 6.38 -3.23 -9.96
CA SER A 29 6.25 -4.69 -10.04
C SER A 29 5.65 -5.33 -8.79
N CYS A 30 5.15 -4.55 -7.82
CA CYS A 30 4.55 -5.09 -6.61
C CYS A 30 3.31 -5.92 -6.96
N LYS A 31 3.41 -7.23 -6.71
CA LYS A 31 2.29 -8.17 -6.80
C LYS A 31 1.49 -8.14 -5.49
N PRO A 32 0.17 -8.38 -5.55
CA PRO A 32 -0.61 -8.51 -4.34
C PRO A 32 -0.09 -9.70 -3.51
N VAL A 33 0.01 -9.51 -2.20
CA VAL A 33 0.36 -10.59 -1.25
C VAL A 33 -0.82 -11.53 -1.07
N VAL A 34 -2.04 -10.99 -1.19
CA VAL A 34 -3.29 -11.74 -1.13
C VAL A 34 -4.26 -11.15 -2.14
N SER A 35 -4.80 -11.99 -3.03
CA SER A 35 -5.95 -11.67 -3.86
C SER A 35 -7.07 -12.67 -3.56
N PHE A 36 -8.32 -12.26 -3.49
CA PHE A 36 -9.45 -13.19 -3.47
C PHE A 36 -10.76 -12.57 -3.92
N THR A 37 -11.61 -13.41 -4.50
CA THR A 37 -12.99 -13.10 -4.84
C THR A 37 -13.89 -13.54 -3.68
N THR A 38 -14.57 -12.61 -3.00
CA THR A 38 -15.37 -12.95 -1.81
C THR A 38 -16.72 -13.62 -2.12
N ASN A 39 -17.29 -13.38 -3.31
CA ASN A 39 -18.66 -13.80 -3.63
C ASN A 39 -18.99 -13.69 -5.14
N LYS A 40 -18.02 -13.96 -6.02
CA LYS A 40 -18.08 -13.73 -7.48
C LYS A 40 -18.33 -12.29 -7.95
N ARG A 41 -18.72 -11.36 -7.07
CA ARG A 41 -19.02 -9.94 -7.40
C ARG A 41 -17.97 -8.93 -6.96
N TYR A 42 -17.18 -9.29 -5.95
CA TYR A 42 -16.16 -8.40 -5.39
C TYR A 42 -14.80 -9.07 -5.39
N LEU A 43 -13.79 -8.30 -5.79
CA LEU A 43 -12.39 -8.66 -5.78
C LEU A 43 -11.68 -7.81 -4.73
N LYS A 44 -10.86 -8.45 -3.90
CA LYS A 44 -10.02 -7.76 -2.93
C LYS A 44 -8.57 -8.13 -3.17
N ALA A 45 -7.74 -7.12 -3.42
CA ALA A 45 -6.30 -7.25 -3.54
C ALA A 45 -5.61 -6.51 -2.39
N VAL A 46 -4.66 -7.17 -1.74
CA VAL A 46 -3.88 -6.61 -0.64
C VAL A 46 -2.42 -6.54 -1.04
N TYR A 47 -1.87 -5.33 -0.98
CA TYR A 47 -0.46 -5.05 -1.20
C TYR A 47 0.16 -4.62 0.12
N GLU A 48 1.36 -5.13 0.41
CA GLU A 48 2.05 -4.83 1.65
C GLU A 48 3.50 -4.48 1.37
N THR A 49 4.01 -3.49 2.09
CA THR A 49 5.43 -3.13 2.11
C THR A 49 5.85 -2.81 3.54
N VAL A 50 7.15 -2.85 3.81
CA VAL A 50 7.71 -2.48 5.10
C VAL A 50 8.65 -1.30 4.90
N MET A 51 8.49 -0.28 5.73
CA MET A 51 9.26 0.95 5.66
C MET A 51 9.94 1.21 7.02
N PRO A 52 11.12 1.84 7.03
CA PRO A 52 11.76 2.24 8.27
C PRO A 52 10.91 3.31 8.98
N GLY A 53 10.57 3.06 10.25
CA GLY A 53 9.90 4.02 11.13
C GLY A 53 10.92 4.79 11.93
N ARG A 54 11.53 5.84 11.36
CA ARG A 54 12.58 6.65 12.03
C ARG A 54 12.06 7.64 13.07
N CYS A 55 10.78 7.57 13.43
CA CYS A 55 10.28 8.41 14.50
C CYS A 55 10.81 7.87 15.83
N ASN A 56 11.61 8.67 16.54
CA ASN A 56 12.15 8.37 17.87
C ASN A 56 11.05 8.05 18.92
N TYR A 57 9.78 8.28 18.58
CA TYR A 57 8.61 7.98 19.39
C TYR A 57 8.06 6.55 19.21
N TYR A 58 8.54 5.78 18.22
CA TYR A 58 8.11 4.40 18.02
C TYR A 58 8.99 3.39 18.77
N TYR A 59 8.33 2.38 19.34
CA TYR A 59 8.97 1.19 19.90
C TYR A 59 9.42 0.18 18.83
N THR A 60 9.36 0.52 17.54
CA THR A 60 9.70 -0.40 16.44
C THR A 60 10.38 0.34 15.30
N GLU A 61 11.51 -0.18 14.86
CA GLU A 61 12.33 0.36 13.77
C GLU A 61 11.66 0.29 12.39
N MET A 62 10.61 -0.53 12.26
CA MET A 62 9.95 -0.85 11.00
C MET A 62 8.42 -0.70 11.14
N VAL A 63 7.80 -0.29 10.04
CA VAL A 63 6.35 -0.05 9.95
C VAL A 63 5.82 -0.75 8.71
N LYS A 64 4.76 -1.53 8.89
CA LYS A 64 4.05 -2.22 7.82
C LYS A 64 2.99 -1.30 7.22
N PHE A 65 3.05 -1.12 5.91
CA PHE A 65 2.06 -0.38 5.15
C PHE A 65 1.28 -1.32 4.25
N LYS A 66 -0.04 -1.31 4.40
CA LYS A 66 -0.98 -2.15 3.67
C LYS A 66 -1.90 -1.28 2.83
N VAL A 67 -2.03 -1.63 1.56
CA VAL A 67 -3.02 -1.07 0.64
C VAL A 67 -4.00 -2.16 0.29
N LYS A 68 -5.28 -1.96 0.60
CA LYS A 68 -6.35 -2.86 0.20
C LYS A 68 -7.13 -2.19 -0.92
N VAL A 69 -7.07 -2.77 -2.10
CA VAL A 69 -7.87 -2.37 -3.25
C VAL A 69 -9.08 -3.28 -3.29
N LYS A 70 -10.28 -2.69 -3.19
CA LYS A 70 -11.53 -3.41 -3.42
C LYS A 70 -12.07 -3.00 -4.78
N CYS A 71 -12.35 -3.99 -5.60
CA CYS A 71 -12.92 -3.82 -6.92
C CYS A 71 -14.26 -4.55 -7.01
N ASP A 72 -15.14 -4.03 -7.84
CA ASP A 72 -16.40 -4.65 -8.19
C ASP A 72 -16.33 -5.02 -9.68
N TRP A 73 -16.92 -6.16 -10.06
CA TRP A 73 -17.01 -6.53 -11.47
C TRP A 73 -17.99 -5.60 -12.19
N GLU A 74 -17.67 -5.29 -13.44
CA GLU A 74 -18.59 -4.60 -14.33
C GLU A 74 -19.65 -5.60 -14.81
N ASP A 75 -20.93 -5.27 -14.67
CA ASP A 75 -22.01 -6.20 -15.01
C ASP A 75 -21.95 -6.58 -16.50
N GLY A 76 -21.85 -7.89 -16.77
CA GLY A 76 -21.90 -8.44 -18.14
C GLY A 76 -20.55 -8.71 -18.81
N GLU A 77 -19.41 -8.35 -18.21
CA GLU A 77 -18.08 -8.68 -18.74
C GLU A 77 -17.20 -9.36 -17.68
N GLU A 78 -16.83 -10.63 -17.88
CA GLU A 78 -16.08 -11.45 -16.91
C GLU A 78 -14.63 -10.98 -16.64
N ASP A 79 -14.13 -9.99 -17.38
CA ASP A 79 -12.74 -9.52 -17.31
C ASP A 79 -12.61 -8.01 -17.01
N ARG A 80 -13.73 -7.30 -16.81
CA ARG A 80 -13.69 -5.88 -16.45
C ARG A 80 -14.13 -5.68 -15.00
N PHE A 81 -13.32 -4.91 -14.28
CA PHE A 81 -13.63 -4.49 -12.93
C PHE A 81 -13.24 -3.03 -12.76
N TYR A 82 -13.92 -2.35 -11.86
CA TYR A 82 -13.58 -0.99 -11.45
C TYR A 82 -13.18 -0.96 -9.98
N VAL A 83 -12.32 -0.03 -9.63
CA VAL A 83 -11.91 0.17 -8.23
C VAL A 83 -13.04 0.86 -7.49
N ARG A 84 -13.61 0.19 -6.49
CA ARG A 84 -14.64 0.75 -5.62
C ARG A 84 -14.05 1.58 -4.50
N CYS A 85 -13.02 1.05 -3.83
CA CYS A 85 -12.34 1.78 -2.77
C CYS A 85 -10.89 1.32 -2.57
N ILE A 86 -10.06 2.24 -2.11
CA ILE A 86 -8.68 1.98 -1.71
C ILE A 86 -8.57 2.30 -0.23
N GLU A 87 -8.18 1.33 0.59
CA GLU A 87 -7.94 1.51 2.02
C GLU A 87 -6.45 1.46 2.31
N PHE A 88 -5.95 2.47 3.01
CA PHE A 88 -4.58 2.53 3.51
C PHE A 88 -4.56 2.18 4.99
N ARG A 89 -3.63 1.31 5.39
CA ARG A 89 -3.42 0.98 6.81
C ARG A 89 -1.93 0.90 7.10
N MET A 90 -1.52 1.65 8.10
CA MET A 90 -0.16 1.64 8.64
C MET A 90 -0.19 1.03 10.04
N GLU A 91 0.73 0.11 10.32
CA GLU A 91 0.86 -0.55 11.62
C GLU A 91 2.33 -0.76 11.94
N ASP A 92 2.68 -0.62 13.21
CA ASP A 92 3.98 -1.06 13.68
C ASP A 92 4.10 -2.60 13.63
N MET A 93 5.30 -3.14 13.87
CA MET A 93 5.52 -4.59 13.84
C MET A 93 4.77 -5.36 14.95
N LYS A 94 4.22 -4.66 15.94
CA LYS A 94 3.38 -5.21 17.02
C LYS A 94 1.88 -5.06 16.72
N GLY A 95 1.51 -4.52 15.55
CA GLY A 95 0.12 -4.31 15.13
C GLY A 95 -0.53 -3.03 15.68
N LYS A 96 0.20 -2.17 16.38
CA LYS A 96 -0.29 -0.88 16.87
C LYS A 96 -0.34 0.12 15.71
N ARG A 97 -1.40 0.93 15.68
CA ARG A 97 -1.53 1.98 14.67
C ARG A 97 -0.79 3.24 15.11
N PRO A 98 0.03 3.84 14.24
CA PRO A 98 0.60 5.14 14.51
C PRO A 98 -0.49 6.23 14.54
N MET A 99 -0.22 7.30 15.27
CA MET A 99 -1.00 8.53 15.18
C MET A 99 -0.79 9.19 13.81
N LYS A 100 -1.68 10.12 13.44
CA LYS A 100 -1.67 10.76 12.10
C LYS A 100 -0.35 11.45 11.80
N ASP A 101 0.16 12.25 12.73
CA ASP A 101 1.38 13.04 12.53
C ASP A 101 2.60 12.13 12.40
N GLU A 102 2.63 11.06 13.19
CA GLU A 102 3.71 10.08 13.13
C GLU A 102 3.68 9.29 11.80
N ALA A 103 2.48 8.90 11.33
CA ALA A 103 2.33 8.26 10.03
C ALA A 103 2.77 9.18 8.88
N ALA A 104 2.49 10.49 8.99
CA ALA A 104 2.96 11.47 8.02
C ALA A 104 4.49 11.53 7.99
N ILE A 105 5.17 11.53 9.15
CA ILE A 105 6.64 11.50 9.22
C ILE A 105 7.20 10.27 8.48
N VAL A 106 6.64 9.08 8.71
CA VAL A 106 7.08 7.84 8.02
C VAL A 106 6.94 7.96 6.50
N LEU A 107 5.84 8.53 6.02
CA LEU A 107 5.62 8.72 4.58
C LEU A 107 6.56 9.78 3.99
N LEU A 108 6.84 10.86 4.72
CA LEU A 108 7.79 11.89 4.29
C LEU A 108 9.21 11.35 4.23
N ASP A 109 9.63 10.55 5.21
CA ASP A 109 10.91 9.86 5.20
C ASP A 109 11.02 8.88 4.02
N ALA A 110 9.93 8.16 3.72
CA ALA A 110 9.89 7.28 2.56
C ALA A 110 10.04 8.05 1.23
N ILE A 111 9.51 9.28 1.13
CA ILE A 111 9.75 10.14 -0.04
C ILE A 111 11.21 10.60 -0.10
N GLU A 112 11.79 10.98 1.04
CA GLU A 112 13.13 11.57 1.11
C GLU A 112 14.25 10.55 0.86
N TYR A 113 14.09 9.33 1.39
CA TYR A 113 15.13 8.30 1.34
C TYR A 113 14.81 7.15 0.36
N GLY A 114 13.56 7.07 -0.14
CA GLY A 114 13.09 5.94 -0.95
C GLY A 114 13.19 4.60 -0.22
N GLU A 115 13.04 3.48 -0.94
CA GLU A 115 13.43 2.14 -0.45
C GLU A 115 14.95 2.00 -0.21
N ARG A 116 15.75 3.04 -0.51
CA ARG A 116 17.21 2.97 -0.51
C ARG A 116 17.77 3.22 0.88
N LYS A 117 17.68 2.22 1.75
CA LYS A 117 18.76 1.89 2.70
C LYS A 117 18.86 0.38 2.90
N ASN A 118 19.37 -0.31 1.87
CA ASN A 118 20.21 -1.47 2.11
C ASN A 118 21.64 -0.95 2.23
N LYS A 119 22.20 -1.04 3.43
CA LYS A 119 23.64 -1.23 3.61
C LYS A 119 23.81 -2.50 4.42
#